data_AF-A0A317SVZ2-F1
#
_entry.id   AF-A0A317SVZ2-F1
#
_cell.length_a   1.000
_cell.length_b   1.000
_cell.length_c   1.000
_cell.angle_alpha   90.00
_cell.angle_beta   90.00
_cell.angle_gamma   90.00
#
_symmetry.space_group_name_H-M   'P 1'
#
loop_
_entity.id
_entity.type
_entity.pdbx_description
1 polymer ?
#
loop_
_entity_poly.entity_id
_entity_poly.type
_entity_poly.pdbx_seq_one_letter_code
_entity_poly.pdbx_strand_id
1 'polypeptide(L)' 'PENREWVSVIESVSTIGYYIHPLVLFKIKEIQTSWFTANNIPDWLITTTSKGWTSNDIGIRWLKEVFLPET' A
#
# COMPACT_ATOMS: atom_id res chain seq x y z
N PRO A 1 1.86 -24.53 4.69
CA PRO A 1 2.90 -23.56 5.11
C PRO A 1 3.55 -22.75 3.97
N GLU A 2 3.43 -23.20 2.73
CA GLU A 2 4.17 -22.70 1.55
C GLU A 2 3.42 -21.67 0.67
N ASN A 3 2.41 -20.96 1.19
CA ASN A 3 1.59 -20.07 0.34
C ASN A 3 1.26 -18.73 1.00
N ARG A 4 2.23 -18.15 1.72
CA ARG A 4 2.10 -16.84 2.36
C ARG A 4 3.31 -16.00 1.99
N GLU A 5 3.04 -14.87 1.37
CA GLU A 5 4.04 -13.85 1.05
C GLU A 5 3.87 -12.66 2.00
N TRP A 6 4.97 -11.95 2.24
CA TRP A 6 4.95 -10.72 3.01
C TRP A 6 4.38 -9.58 2.18
N VAL A 7 3.58 -8.74 2.82
CA VAL A 7 3.04 -7.50 2.29
C VAL A 7 3.47 -6.39 3.22
N SER A 8 3.98 -5.29 2.66
CA SER A 8 4.29 -4.09 3.45
C SER A 8 3.15 -3.08 3.29
N VAL A 9 2.85 -2.32 4.34
CA VAL A 9 1.84 -1.25 4.31
C VAL A 9 2.46 0.03 4.84
N ILE A 10 2.19 1.16 4.18
CA ILE A 10 2.49 2.49 4.69
C ILE A 10 1.17 3.18 5.00
N GLU A 11 0.99 3.59 6.25
CA GLU A 11 -0.22 4.25 6.74
C GLU A 11 0.13 5.43 7.66
N SER A 12 -0.79 6.37 7.78
CA SER A 12 -0.68 7.47 8.73
C SER A 12 -2.03 7.81 9.32
N VAL A 13 -2.02 8.10 10.62
CA VAL A 13 -3.19 8.50 11.39
C VAL A 13 -2.83 9.70 12.26
N SER A 14 -3.72 10.68 12.26
CA SER A 14 -3.62 11.89 13.08
C SER A 14 -4.14 11.65 14.50
N THR A 15 -3.82 12.56 15.42
CA THR A 15 -4.30 12.53 16.81
C THR A 15 -5.81 12.72 16.95
N ILE A 16 -6.49 13.22 15.91
CA ILE A 16 -7.96 13.37 15.86
C ILE A 16 -8.66 12.17 15.21
N GLY A 17 -7.93 11.11 14.88
CA GLY A 17 -8.47 9.88 14.29
C GLY A 17 -8.73 9.96 12.78
N TYR A 18 -8.32 11.04 12.11
CA TYR A 18 -8.30 11.10 10.65
C TYR A 18 -7.12 10.26 10.11
N TYR A 19 -7.42 9.38 9.16
CA TYR A 19 -6.45 8.53 8.46
C TYR A 19 -6.46 8.87 6.97
N ILE A 20 -5.31 8.68 6.34
CA ILE A 20 -5.13 8.83 4.89
C ILE A 20 -5.14 7.45 4.22
N HIS A 21 -5.28 7.40 2.91
CA HIS A 21 -5.30 6.14 2.17
C HIS A 21 -3.98 5.39 2.39
N PRO A 22 -4.03 4.12 2.83
CA PRO A 22 -2.82 3.33 3.02
C PRO A 22 -2.27 2.88 1.66
N LEU A 23 -0.96 2.80 1.57
CA LEU A 23 -0.27 2.21 0.43
C LEU A 23 0.14 0.77 0.76
N VAL A 24 -0.39 -0.18 -0.01
CA VAL A 24 -0.12 -1.61 0.11
C VAL A 24 0.91 -2.04 -0.94
N LEU A 25 1.98 -2.69 -0.49
CA LEU A 25 3.11 -3.10 -1.29
C LEU A 25 3.21 -4.62 -1.38
N PHE A 26 3.04 -5.15 -2.58
CA PHE A 26 3.17 -6.58 -2.86
C PHE A 26 4.53 -6.94 -3.45
N LYS A 27 5.11 -8.05 -3.00
CA LYS A 27 6.28 -8.70 -3.62
C LYS A 27 5.85 -9.58 -4.79
N ILE A 28 5.32 -8.98 -5.85
CA ILE A 28 4.81 -9.74 -7.01
C ILE A 28 5.25 -9.07 -8.30
N LYS A 29 5.39 -9.86 -9.37
CA LYS A 29 5.67 -9.33 -10.71
C LYS A 29 4.45 -8.60 -11.29
N GLU A 30 3.27 -9.18 -11.09
CA GLU A 30 2.02 -8.64 -11.61
C GLU A 30 0.93 -8.79 -10.56
N ILE A 31 0.06 -7.78 -10.48
CA ILE A 31 -1.09 -7.79 -9.59
C ILE A 31 -2.16 -8.69 -10.21
N GLN A 32 -2.58 -9.72 -9.47
CA GLN A 32 -3.73 -10.51 -9.89
C GLN A 32 -5.01 -9.73 -9.58
N THR A 33 -5.56 -9.04 -10.58
CA THR A 33 -6.74 -8.17 -10.44
C THR A 33 -7.98 -8.89 -9.89
N SER A 34 -8.07 -10.21 -10.05
CA SER A 34 -9.12 -11.04 -9.46
C SER A 34 -9.10 -11.10 -7.93
N TRP A 35 -8.00 -10.70 -7.26
CA TRP A 35 -8.00 -10.52 -5.80
C TRP A 35 -8.82 -9.31 -5.38
N PHE A 36 -9.05 -8.39 -6.31
CA PHE A 36 -9.67 -7.09 -6.09
C PHE A 36 -11.08 -6.99 -6.68
N THR A 37 -11.79 -8.12 -6.85
CA THR A 37 -13.16 -8.14 -7.36
C THR A 37 -14.24 -8.19 -6.27
N ALA A 38 -13.86 -8.20 -5.00
CA ALA A 38 -14.83 -8.21 -3.89
C ALA A 38 -15.27 -6.78 -3.54
N ASN A 39 -16.57 -6.57 -3.30
CA ASN A 39 -17.14 -5.29 -2.85
C ASN A 39 -16.60 -4.78 -1.48
N ASN A 40 -15.60 -5.44 -0.91
CA ASN A 40 -15.04 -5.19 0.42
C ASN A 40 -13.57 -4.78 0.37
N ILE A 41 -13.03 -4.38 -0.79
CA ILE A 41 -11.67 -3.84 -0.84
C ILE A 41 -11.76 -2.40 -0.35
N PRO A 42 -11.09 -2.06 0.77
CA PRO A 42 -11.11 -0.71 1.26
C PRO A 42 -10.34 0.21 0.29
N ASP A 43 -10.54 1.52 0.42
CA ASP A 43 -9.93 2.52 -0.45
C ASP A 43 -8.41 2.55 -0.23
N TRP A 44 -7.70 1.71 -0.97
CA TRP A 44 -6.27 1.45 -0.81
C TRP A 44 -5.53 1.74 -2.09
N LEU A 45 -4.36 2.33 -1.95
CA LEU A 45 -3.41 2.45 -3.04
C LEU A 45 -2.54 1.21 -3.07
N ILE A 46 -2.30 0.66 -4.27
CA ILE A 46 -1.55 -0.59 -4.44
C ILE A 46 -0.34 -0.33 -5.33
N THR A 47 0.80 -0.86 -4.91
CA THR A 47 2.01 -0.90 -5.73
C THR A 47 2.74 -2.24 -5.61
N THR A 48 3.61 -2.53 -6.56
CA THR A 48 4.44 -3.75 -6.56
C THR A 48 5.90 -3.41 -6.50
N THR A 49 6.68 -4.26 -5.83
CA THR A 49 8.13 -4.16 -5.84
C THR A 49 8.74 -5.54 -6.03
N SER A 50 9.86 -5.61 -6.75
CA SER A 50 10.59 -6.87 -6.94
C SER A 50 11.18 -7.42 -5.64
N LYS A 51 11.37 -6.54 -4.65
CA LYS A 51 12.01 -6.87 -3.37
C LYS A 51 10.99 -7.24 -2.29
N GLY A 52 9.81 -6.62 -2.29
CA GLY A 52 8.74 -6.87 -1.31
C GLY A 52 8.76 -5.99 -0.06
N TRP A 53 9.65 -5.01 -0.01
CA TRP A 53 9.77 -4.05 1.09
C TRP A 53 9.84 -2.61 0.57
N THR A 54 9.65 -1.65 1.49
CA THR A 54 9.71 -0.22 1.21
C THR A 54 11.14 0.24 0.91
N SER A 55 11.32 1.16 -0.04
CA SER A 55 12.58 1.86 -0.30
C SER A 55 12.41 3.36 -0.04
N ASN A 56 13.53 4.09 0.03
CA ASN A 56 13.49 5.55 0.17
C ASN A 56 12.68 6.21 -0.98
N ASP A 57 12.84 5.73 -2.20
CA ASP A 57 12.11 6.26 -3.36
C ASP A 57 10.60 6.04 -3.24
N ILE A 58 10.19 4.87 -2.76
CA ILE A 58 8.79 4.54 -2.50
C ILE A 58 8.23 5.43 -1.38
N GLY A 59 8.99 5.61 -0.30
CA GLY A 59 8.59 6.49 0.81
C GLY A 59 8.43 7.94 0.36
N ILE A 60 9.38 8.47 -0.42
CA ILE A 60 9.29 9.83 -0.98
C ILE A 60 8.11 9.95 -1.94
N ARG A 61 7.86 8.93 -2.76
CA ARG A 61 6.71 8.92 -3.66
C ARG A 61 5.39 8.94 -2.88
N TRP A 62 5.23 8.07 -1.89
CA TRP A 62 4.05 8.06 -1.02
C TRP A 62 3.87 9.41 -0.30
N LEU A 63 4.95 10.00 0.21
CA LEU A 63 4.90 11.32 0.84
C LEU A 63 4.33 12.39 -0.11
N LYS A 64 4.78 12.40 -1.37
CA LYS A 64 4.38 13.41 -2.36
C LYS A 64 3.00 13.17 -2.97
N GLU A 65 2.65 11.92 -3.23
CA GLU A 65 1.45 11.54 -3.97
C GLU A 65 0.24 11.27 -3.05
N VAL A 66 0.47 10.96 -1.77
CA VAL A 66 -0.58 10.53 -0.83
C VAL A 66 -0.60 11.38 0.43
N PHE A 67 0.51 11.42 1.18
CA PHE A 67 0.52 12.12 2.48
C PHE A 67 0.27 13.62 2.30
N LEU A 68 1.09 14.33 1.53
CA LEU A 68 0.96 15.78 1.35
C LEU A 68 -0.37 16.23 0.73
N PRO A 69 -0.99 15.51 -0.22
CA PRO A 69 -2.30 15.86 -0.74
C PRO A 69 -3.47 15.56 0.22
N GLU A 70 -3.32 14.59 1.13
CA GLU A 70 -4.42 14.10 1.98
C GLU A 70 -4.37 14.60 3.42
N THR A 71 -3.28 15.25 3.84
CA THR A 71 -3.11 15.94 5.13
C THR A 71 -3.13 17.44 4.96
#